data_AF-A0A223HYH1-F1
#
_entry.id   AF-A0A223HYH1-F1
#
_cell.length_a   1.000
_cell.length_b   1.000
_cell.length_c   1.000
_cell.angle_alpha   90.00
_cell.angle_beta   90.00
_cell.angle_gamma   90.00
#
_symmetry.space_group_name_H-M   'P 1'
#
loop_
_entity.id
_entity.type
_entity.pdbx_description
1 polymer ?
#
loop_
_entity_poly.entity_id
_entity_poly.type
_entity_poly.pdbx_seq_one_letter_code
_entity_poly.pdbx_strand_id
1 'polypeptide(L)'
;MAAIGMYLGQLLKFIYDFVGNYGVAIIIFTILIRIVLLPFYVQQMGTMKKMKEINPLVEDLKKKYAKDPQKLNEEMMKLYKEKNVNPMSGCLPMLLPLIILWPLFAMLRNYPAFSTASFLWLKSLAEKDPYFILPILSGVTTYISSAMIQTDNSQKSMNLIMSAFMIWITVSLPAGVGIYWVTSNIFQIAQQYFFLRPTESMKGESSNEGNNKNRKNS
;
A
#
# COMPACT_ATOMS: atom_id res chain seq x y z
N MET A 1 -20.39 4.00 -10.76
CA MET A 1 -20.21 3.22 -9.50
C MET A 1 -21.05 1.93 -9.48
N ALA A 2 -22.33 1.96 -9.84
CA ALA A 2 -23.18 0.75 -9.83
C ALA A 2 -22.70 -0.38 -10.78
N ALA A 3 -22.30 -0.05 -12.02
CA ALA A 3 -21.84 -1.06 -12.99
C ALA A 3 -20.56 -1.79 -12.55
N ILE A 4 -19.58 -1.06 -11.99
CA ILE A 4 -18.34 -1.65 -11.46
C ILE A 4 -18.66 -2.63 -10.33
N GLY A 5 -19.57 -2.25 -9.42
CA GLY A 5 -20.02 -3.14 -8.35
C GLY A 5 -20.69 -4.42 -8.87
N MET A 6 -21.49 -4.31 -9.93
CA MET A 6 -22.13 -5.47 -10.57
C MET A 6 -21.10 -6.43 -11.19
N TYR A 7 -20.15 -5.93 -11.98
CA TYR A 7 -19.13 -6.78 -12.60
C TYR A 7 -18.21 -7.43 -11.58
N LEU A 8 -17.78 -6.67 -10.56
CA LEU A 8 -16.99 -7.23 -9.46
C LEU A 8 -17.76 -8.29 -8.70
N GLY A 9 -19.08 -8.11 -8.55
CA GLY A 9 -19.91 -9.10 -7.90
C GLY A 9 -20.17 -10.36 -8.71
N GLN A 10 -20.31 -10.24 -10.02
CA GLN A 10 -20.34 -11.38 -10.93
C GLN A 10 -19.03 -12.16 -10.87
N LEU A 11 -17.90 -11.46 -10.86
CA LEU A 11 -16.58 -12.09 -10.73
C LEU A 11 -16.44 -12.84 -9.39
N LEU A 12 -16.83 -12.21 -8.28
CA LEU A 12 -16.77 -12.85 -6.97
C LEU A 12 -17.68 -14.08 -6.90
N LYS A 13 -18.89 -14.01 -7.47
CA LYS A 13 -19.80 -15.16 -7.57
C LYS A 13 -19.19 -16.29 -8.42
N PHE A 14 -18.61 -15.95 -9.57
CA PHE A 14 -17.95 -16.92 -10.44
C PHE A 14 -16.82 -17.66 -9.71
N ILE A 15 -16.00 -16.94 -8.93
CA ILE A 15 -14.96 -17.54 -8.10
C ILE A 15 -15.58 -18.43 -7.01
N TYR A 16 -16.65 -17.97 -6.38
CA TYR A 16 -17.37 -18.75 -5.38
C TYR A 16 -17.92 -20.06 -5.96
N ASP A 17 -18.49 -20.05 -7.16
CA ASP A 17 -19.04 -21.25 -7.81
C ASP A 17 -17.96 -22.32 -8.06
N PHE A 18 -16.68 -21.90 -8.15
CA PHE A 18 -15.55 -22.82 -8.32
C PHE A 18 -14.98 -23.35 -6.98
N VAL A 19 -15.06 -22.58 -5.90
CA VAL A 19 -14.38 -22.87 -4.62
C VAL A 19 -15.35 -23.27 -3.50
N GLY A 20 -16.60 -22.83 -3.57
CA GLY A 20 -17.66 -23.09 -2.58
C GLY A 20 -17.51 -22.35 -1.25
N ASN A 21 -16.47 -21.53 -1.06
CA ASN A 21 -16.23 -20.77 0.18
C ASN A 21 -16.01 -19.28 -0.10
N TYR A 22 -16.84 -18.42 0.50
CA TYR A 22 -16.77 -16.96 0.29
C TYR A 22 -15.50 -16.31 0.83
N GLY A 23 -14.91 -16.83 1.91
CA GLY A 23 -13.65 -16.28 2.44
C GLY A 23 -12.49 -16.53 1.48
N VAL A 24 -12.40 -17.75 0.93
CA VAL A 24 -11.43 -18.07 -0.11
C VAL A 24 -11.72 -17.32 -1.41
N ALA A 25 -13.00 -17.14 -1.76
CA ALA A 25 -13.39 -16.37 -2.93
C ALA A 25 -12.92 -14.91 -2.83
N ILE A 26 -13.05 -14.27 -1.65
CA ILE A 26 -12.53 -12.91 -1.40
C ILE A 26 -11.00 -12.88 -1.55
N ILE A 27 -10.28 -13.89 -1.05
CA ILE A 27 -8.81 -13.97 -1.18
C ILE A 27 -8.41 -14.02 -2.66
N ILE A 28 -8.99 -14.96 -3.43
CA ILE A 28 -8.68 -15.13 -4.86
C ILE A 28 -9.05 -13.88 -5.65
N PHE A 29 -10.23 -13.31 -5.40
CA PHE A 29 -10.68 -12.06 -6.00
C PHE A 29 -9.67 -10.92 -5.76
N THR A 30 -9.18 -10.78 -4.54
CA THR A 30 -8.18 -9.78 -4.16
C THR A 30 -6.88 -9.97 -4.95
N ILE A 31 -6.40 -11.21 -5.01
CA ILE A 31 -5.17 -11.56 -5.74
C ILE A 31 -5.32 -11.28 -7.24
N LEU A 32 -6.45 -11.65 -7.85
CA LEU A 32 -6.72 -11.41 -9.26
C LEU A 32 -6.71 -9.91 -9.59
N ILE A 33 -7.37 -9.07 -8.79
CA ILE A 33 -7.35 -7.62 -9.00
C ILE A 33 -5.92 -7.09 -8.85
N ARG A 34 -5.18 -7.56 -7.84
CA ARG A 34 -3.80 -7.13 -7.62
C ARG A 34 -2.86 -7.53 -8.75
N ILE A 35 -3.10 -8.66 -9.42
CA ILE A 35 -2.36 -9.08 -10.62
C ILE A 35 -2.71 -8.17 -11.81
N VAL A 36 -3.98 -7.87 -12.04
CA VAL A 36 -4.41 -6.97 -13.12
C VAL A 36 -3.82 -5.56 -12.94
N LEU A 37 -3.75 -5.08 -11.69
CA LEU A 37 -3.19 -3.77 -11.35
C LEU A 37 -1.67 -3.80 -11.13
N LEU A 38 -1.02 -4.96 -11.26
CA LEU A 38 0.42 -5.12 -11.07
C LEU A 38 1.30 -4.14 -11.87
N PRO A 39 1.10 -3.93 -13.19
CA PRO A 39 1.96 -3.00 -13.95
C PRO A 39 1.87 -1.57 -13.42
N PHE A 40 0.68 -1.16 -12.98
CA PHE A 40 0.47 0.15 -12.36
C PHE A 40 1.17 0.25 -11.00
N TYR A 41 1.09 -0.79 -10.17
CA TYR A 41 1.83 -0.84 -8.90
C TYR A 41 3.34 -0.77 -9.10
N VAL A 42 3.88 -1.49 -10.09
CA VAL A 42 5.31 -1.47 -10.42
C VAL A 42 5.77 -0.05 -10.78
N GLN A 43 4.98 0.70 -11.57
CA GLN A 43 5.28 2.10 -11.89
C GLN A 43 5.29 2.99 -10.63
N GLN A 44 4.32 2.81 -9.72
CA GLN A 44 4.28 3.55 -8.46
C GLN A 44 5.51 3.26 -7.60
N MET A 45 5.88 2.00 -7.48
CA MET A 45 7.03 1.56 -6.70
C MET A 45 8.36 2.11 -7.23
N GLY A 46 8.51 2.23 -8.56
CA GLY A 46 9.67 2.88 -9.17
C GLY A 46 9.84 4.34 -8.72
N THR A 47 8.72 5.07 -8.56
CA THR A 47 8.76 6.45 -8.04
C THR A 47 9.15 6.49 -6.56
N MET A 48 8.62 5.55 -5.75
CA MET A 48 8.98 5.46 -4.33
C MET A 48 10.46 5.15 -4.11
N LYS A 49 11.07 4.35 -5.00
CA LYS A 49 12.51 4.05 -4.96
C LYS A 49 13.36 5.30 -5.18
N LYS A 50 13.05 6.09 -6.21
CA LYS A 50 13.73 7.38 -6.46
C LYS A 50 13.51 8.38 -5.32
N MET A 51 12.32 8.39 -4.72
CA MET A 51 12.06 9.23 -3.55
C MET A 51 12.96 8.87 -2.36
N LYS A 52 13.17 7.57 -2.13
CA LYS A 52 14.08 7.07 -1.08
C LYS A 52 15.54 7.49 -1.32
N GLU A 53 15.98 7.54 -2.58
CA GLU A 53 17.33 8.00 -2.94
C GLU A 53 17.53 9.50 -2.70
N ILE A 54 16.49 10.32 -2.90
CA ILE A 54 16.55 11.78 -2.70
C ILE A 54 16.37 12.17 -1.23
N ASN A 55 15.76 11.29 -0.43
CA ASN A 55 15.48 11.53 0.99
C ASN A 55 16.66 12.09 1.82
N PRO A 56 17.92 11.60 1.73
CA PRO A 56 19.05 12.22 2.43
C PRO A 56 19.26 13.69 2.07
N LEU A 57 19.08 14.08 0.80
CA LEU A 57 19.17 15.47 0.36
C LEU A 57 18.03 16.33 0.94
N VAL A 58 16.85 15.73 1.10
CA VAL A 58 15.70 16.36 1.76
C VAL A 58 16.00 16.58 3.24
N GLU A 59 16.61 15.61 3.93
CA GLU A 59 17.02 15.78 5.33
C GLU A 59 18.06 16.90 5.51
N ASP A 60 19.03 17.00 4.60
CA ASP A 60 20.03 18.07 4.62
C ASP A 60 19.41 19.44 4.36
N LEU A 61 18.44 19.54 3.44
CA LEU A 61 17.66 20.77 3.24
C LEU A 61 16.86 21.14 4.51
N LYS A 62 16.20 20.17 5.16
CA LYS A 62 15.48 20.38 6.42
C LYS A 62 16.39 20.93 7.51
N LYS A 63 17.63 20.44 7.64
CA LYS A 63 18.63 20.95 8.58
C LYS A 63 19.09 22.36 8.21
N LYS A 64 19.36 22.62 6.92
CA LYS A 64 19.85 23.92 6.41
C LYS A 64 18.83 25.04 6.55
N TYR A 65 17.54 24.75 6.32
CA TYR A 65 16.45 25.72 6.37
C TYR A 65 15.50 25.51 7.57
N ALA A 66 15.98 24.93 8.68
CA ALA A 66 15.18 24.65 9.86
C ALA A 66 14.46 25.88 10.45
N LYS A 67 15.02 27.08 10.24
CA LYS A 67 14.47 28.36 10.71
C LYS A 67 13.58 29.07 9.68
N ASP A 68 13.49 28.56 8.46
CA ASP A 68 12.74 29.18 7.36
C ASP A 68 11.90 28.13 6.60
N PRO A 69 10.67 27.85 7.08
CA PRO A 69 9.81 26.83 6.49
C PRO A 69 9.30 27.20 5.09
N GLN A 70 9.22 28.49 4.76
CA GLN A 70 8.82 28.91 3.41
C GLN A 70 9.90 28.58 2.40
N LYS A 71 11.16 28.94 2.70
CA LYS A 71 12.30 28.64 1.84
C LYS A 71 12.59 27.15 1.76
N LEU A 72 12.36 26.41 2.84
CA LEU A 72 12.44 24.95 2.85
C LEU A 72 11.48 24.33 1.82
N ASN A 73 10.22 24.75 1.80
CA ASN A 73 9.23 24.21 0.85
C ASN A 73 9.59 24.53 -0.60
N GLU A 74 10.11 25.72 -0.87
CA GLU A 74 10.54 26.13 -2.21
C GLU A 74 11.74 25.30 -2.70
N GLU A 75 12.77 25.14 -1.87
CA GLU A 75 13.97 24.37 -2.20
C GLU A 75 13.68 22.86 -2.31
N MET A 76 12.79 22.31 -1.47
CA MET A 76 12.33 20.92 -1.62
C MET A 76 11.60 20.71 -2.95
N MET A 77 10.71 21.64 -3.35
CA MET A 77 10.02 21.58 -4.63
C MET A 77 10.98 21.70 -5.81
N LYS A 78 12.00 22.56 -5.72
CA LYS A 78 13.07 22.65 -6.74
C LYS A 78 13.84 21.34 -6.85
N LEU A 79 14.25 20.76 -5.71
CA LEU A 79 14.95 19.47 -5.67
C LEU A 79 14.14 18.34 -6.32
N TYR A 80 12.85 18.24 -6.02
CA TYR A 80 11.98 17.23 -6.65
C TYR A 80 11.85 17.42 -8.17
N LYS A 81 11.79 18.68 -8.64
CA LYS A 81 11.77 19.01 -10.08
C LYS A 81 13.11 18.67 -10.76
N GLU A 82 14.23 19.07 -10.18
CA GLU A 82 15.57 18.79 -10.71
C GLU A 82 15.83 17.29 -10.84
N LYS A 83 15.39 16.51 -9.85
CA LYS A 83 15.52 15.05 -9.85
C LYS A 83 14.38 14.34 -10.59
N ASN A 84 13.44 15.09 -11.20
CA ASN A 84 12.31 14.58 -11.96
C ASN A 84 11.49 13.51 -11.20
N VAL A 85 11.27 13.74 -9.91
CA VAL A 85 10.45 12.87 -9.05
C VAL A 85 9.16 13.57 -8.69
N ASN A 86 8.02 12.94 -8.98
CA ASN A 86 6.71 13.47 -8.63
C ASN A 86 6.26 12.93 -7.27
N PRO A 87 6.18 13.76 -6.21
CA PRO A 87 5.72 13.30 -4.90
C PRO A 87 4.26 12.83 -4.89
N MET A 88 3.42 13.33 -5.80
CA MET A 88 1.99 12.95 -5.88
C MET A 88 1.77 11.55 -6.42
N SER A 89 2.71 11.01 -7.20
CA SER A 89 2.63 9.62 -7.65
C SER A 89 2.78 8.61 -6.49
N GLY A 90 3.32 9.05 -5.35
CA GLY A 90 3.51 8.24 -4.14
C GLY A 90 2.27 8.10 -3.25
N CYS A 91 1.26 8.98 -3.36
CA CYS A 91 0.02 8.89 -2.55
C CYS A 91 -1.10 8.09 -3.25
N LEU A 92 -0.92 7.77 -4.52
CA LEU A 92 -1.84 6.99 -5.34
C LEU A 92 -2.18 5.58 -4.78
N PRO A 93 -1.31 4.87 -4.03
CA PRO A 93 -1.67 3.62 -3.35
C PRO A 93 -2.83 3.75 -2.37
N MET A 94 -3.09 4.94 -1.81
CA MET A 94 -4.13 5.14 -0.79
C MET A 94 -5.54 5.15 -1.38
N LEU A 95 -5.68 5.57 -2.64
CA LEU A 95 -6.98 5.64 -3.31
C LEU A 95 -7.49 4.26 -3.75
N LEU A 96 -6.58 3.35 -4.08
CA LEU A 96 -6.93 2.06 -4.66
C LEU A 96 -7.71 1.15 -3.68
N PRO A 97 -7.31 1.01 -2.39
CA PRO A 97 -8.11 0.32 -1.39
C PRO A 97 -9.54 0.88 -1.26
N LEU A 98 -9.71 2.20 -1.33
CA LEU A 98 -11.02 2.85 -1.22
C LEU A 98 -11.94 2.52 -2.41
N ILE A 99 -11.39 2.46 -3.62
CA ILE A 99 -12.16 2.12 -4.84
C ILE A 99 -12.70 0.69 -4.78
N ILE A 100 -11.91 -0.27 -4.28
CA ILE A 100 -12.30 -1.69 -4.19
C ILE A 100 -13.18 -1.95 -2.96
N LEU A 101 -13.01 -1.18 -1.89
CA LEU A 101 -13.78 -1.33 -0.66
C LEU A 101 -15.27 -1.10 -0.89
N TRP A 102 -15.65 -0.09 -1.69
CA TRP A 102 -17.05 0.29 -1.87
C TRP A 102 -17.90 -0.85 -2.49
N PRO A 103 -17.47 -1.47 -3.61
CA PRO A 103 -18.13 -2.67 -4.14
C PRO A 103 -18.19 -3.83 -3.15
N LEU A 104 -17.07 -4.18 -2.52
CA LEU A 104 -17.01 -5.31 -1.60
C LEU A 104 -17.94 -5.13 -0.40
N PHE A 105 -17.97 -3.92 0.16
CA PHE A 105 -18.85 -3.57 1.26
C PHE A 105 -20.32 -3.61 0.87
N ALA A 106 -20.67 -3.11 -0.32
CA ALA A 106 -22.03 -3.21 -0.85
C ALA A 106 -22.45 -4.67 -1.02
N MET A 107 -21.54 -5.54 -1.47
CA MET A 107 -21.82 -6.96 -1.61
C MET A 107 -22.05 -7.66 -0.26
N LEU A 108 -21.17 -7.42 0.73
CA LEU A 108 -21.29 -8.00 2.06
C LEU A 108 -22.60 -7.63 2.77
N ARG A 109 -23.18 -6.46 2.46
CA ARG A 109 -24.46 -6.01 3.03
C ARG A 109 -25.69 -6.48 2.25
N ASN A 110 -25.60 -6.54 0.92
CA ASN A 110 -26.77 -6.78 0.07
C ASN A 110 -26.98 -8.26 -0.27
N TYR A 111 -25.98 -9.12 -0.09
CA TYR A 111 -26.07 -10.54 -0.40
C TYR A 111 -26.20 -11.37 0.89
N PRO A 112 -27.36 -12.01 1.15
CA PRO A 112 -27.62 -12.77 2.37
C PRO A 112 -26.64 -13.93 2.59
N ALA A 113 -26.06 -14.45 1.51
CA ALA A 113 -25.13 -15.57 1.54
C ALA A 113 -23.87 -15.30 2.38
N PHE A 114 -23.46 -14.04 2.54
CA PHE A 114 -22.30 -13.69 3.38
C PHE A 114 -22.62 -13.74 4.88
N SER A 115 -23.89 -13.61 5.27
CA SER A 115 -24.32 -13.68 6.68
C SER A 115 -24.21 -15.08 7.25
N THR A 116 -24.30 -16.11 6.40
CA THR A 116 -24.15 -17.52 6.77
C THR A 116 -22.81 -18.11 6.33
N ALA A 117 -21.96 -17.29 5.70
CA ALA A 117 -20.66 -17.75 5.21
C ALA A 117 -19.66 -17.83 6.38
N SER A 118 -19.18 -19.04 6.64
CA SER A 118 -18.10 -19.27 7.60
C SER A 118 -16.73 -19.33 6.91
N PHE A 119 -15.72 -18.84 7.61
CA PHE A 119 -14.33 -18.90 7.16
C PHE A 119 -13.38 -18.93 8.36
N LEU A 120 -12.57 -19.99 8.46
CA LEU A 120 -11.66 -20.21 9.59
C LEU A 120 -12.42 -20.14 10.94
N TRP A 121 -12.10 -19.17 11.80
CA TRP A 121 -12.78 -18.93 13.08
C TRP A 121 -14.04 -18.07 12.97
N LEU A 122 -14.33 -17.52 11.79
CA LEU A 122 -15.47 -16.63 11.56
C LEU A 122 -16.71 -17.45 11.23
N LYS A 123 -17.80 -17.17 11.94
CA LYS A 123 -19.11 -17.79 11.68
C LYS A 123 -19.90 -17.06 10.58
N SER A 124 -19.61 -15.78 10.38
CA SER A 124 -20.24 -14.91 9.38
C SER A 124 -19.20 -13.93 8.83
N LEU A 125 -19.22 -13.70 7.52
CA LEU A 125 -18.36 -12.70 6.86
C LEU A 125 -18.98 -11.30 6.86
N ALA A 126 -20.29 -11.21 7.08
CA ALA A 126 -21.03 -9.95 7.16
C ALA A 126 -20.96 -9.30 8.56
N GLU A 127 -20.60 -10.09 9.59
CA GLU A 127 -20.42 -9.62 10.97
C GLU A 127 -18.97 -9.23 11.27
N LYS A 128 -18.75 -8.52 12.39
CA LYS A 128 -17.42 -8.15 12.87
C LYS A 128 -16.66 -9.39 13.37
N ASP A 129 -15.33 -9.37 13.31
CA ASP A 129 -14.52 -10.44 13.90
C ASP A 129 -14.62 -10.42 15.44
N PRO A 130 -15.22 -11.44 16.08
CA PRO A 130 -15.42 -11.47 17.52
C PRO A 130 -14.13 -11.61 18.33
N TYR A 131 -13.05 -12.10 17.72
CA TYR A 131 -11.76 -12.34 18.38
C TYR A 131 -10.71 -11.28 18.06
N PHE A 132 -11.07 -10.26 17.27
CA PHE A 132 -10.17 -9.17 16.86
C PHE A 132 -8.89 -9.61 16.12
N ILE A 133 -8.84 -10.85 15.63
CA ILE A 133 -7.67 -11.42 14.96
C ILE A 133 -7.42 -10.67 13.64
N LEU A 134 -8.44 -10.48 12.81
CA LEU A 134 -8.34 -9.75 11.55
C LEU A 134 -7.96 -8.27 11.75
N PRO A 135 -8.58 -7.51 12.67
CA PRO A 135 -8.14 -6.16 13.00
C PRO A 135 -6.65 -6.09 13.36
N ILE A 136 -6.17 -6.94 14.27
CA ILE A 136 -4.75 -6.95 14.67
C ILE A 136 -3.86 -7.26 13.46
N LEU A 137 -4.19 -8.30 12.68
CA LEU A 137 -3.45 -8.66 11.48
C LEU A 137 -3.45 -7.52 10.45
N SER A 138 -4.56 -6.81 10.28
CA SER A 138 -4.66 -5.67 9.36
C SER A 138 -3.71 -4.53 9.77
N GLY A 139 -3.62 -4.23 11.07
CA GLY A 139 -2.71 -3.23 11.62
C GLY A 139 -1.25 -3.64 11.47
N VAL A 140 -0.92 -4.87 11.85
CA VAL A 140 0.45 -5.41 11.74
C VAL A 140 0.91 -5.44 10.29
N THR A 141 0.09 -5.94 9.36
CA THR A 141 0.44 -5.99 7.93
C THR A 141 0.53 -4.59 7.31
N THR A 142 -0.33 -3.65 7.72
CA THR A 142 -0.21 -2.23 7.31
C THR A 142 1.11 -1.64 7.79
N TYR A 143 1.45 -1.87 9.06
CA TYR A 143 2.69 -1.38 9.64
C TYR A 143 3.92 -1.89 8.88
N ILE A 144 3.97 -3.21 8.61
CA ILE A 144 5.06 -3.85 7.87
C ILE A 144 5.16 -3.29 6.46
N SER A 145 4.04 -3.27 5.72
CA SER A 145 3.98 -2.75 4.33
C SER A 145 4.50 -1.31 4.23
N SER A 146 4.12 -0.46 5.17
CA SER A 146 4.58 0.93 5.21
C SER A 146 6.03 1.05 5.67
N ALA A 147 6.47 0.25 6.65
CA ALA A 147 7.85 0.23 7.14
C ALA A 147 8.87 -0.14 6.05
N MET A 148 8.48 -0.95 5.06
CA MET A 148 9.36 -1.30 3.93
C MET A 148 9.65 -0.12 3.00
N ILE A 149 8.77 0.88 2.94
CA ILE A 149 8.88 2.02 2.04
C ILE A 149 9.31 3.31 2.78
N GLN A 150 9.19 3.36 4.10
CA GLN A 150 9.56 4.52 4.90
C GLN A 150 10.99 5.02 4.61
N THR A 151 11.10 6.34 4.50
CA THR A 151 12.35 7.03 4.17
C THR A 151 12.89 7.81 5.37
N ASP A 152 12.03 8.48 6.13
CA ASP A 152 12.41 9.36 7.25
C ASP A 152 11.96 8.83 8.63
N ASN A 153 12.73 9.14 9.69
CA ASN A 153 12.32 8.88 11.08
C ASN A 153 11.03 9.61 11.48
N SER A 154 10.75 10.79 10.90
CA SER A 154 9.49 11.54 11.13
C SER A 154 8.25 10.78 10.63
N GLN A 155 8.41 9.79 9.77
CA GLN A 155 7.30 8.98 9.25
C GLN A 155 6.99 7.76 10.12
N LYS A 156 7.88 7.40 11.06
CA LYS A 156 7.69 6.24 11.96
C LYS A 156 6.50 6.43 12.90
N SER A 157 6.40 7.62 13.53
CA SER A 157 5.26 7.98 14.38
C SER A 157 3.96 8.03 13.58
N MET A 158 4.00 8.61 12.38
CA MET A 158 2.86 8.61 11.45
C MET A 158 2.44 7.18 11.07
N ASN A 159 3.39 6.28 10.82
CA ASN A 159 3.07 4.89 10.46
C ASN A 159 2.37 4.14 11.60
N LEU A 160 2.82 4.35 12.85
CA LEU A 160 2.17 3.76 14.02
C LEU A 160 0.73 4.25 14.15
N ILE A 161 0.50 5.56 13.97
CA ILE A 161 -0.85 6.15 14.00
C ILE A 161 -1.73 5.55 12.91
N MET A 162 -1.23 5.44 11.67
CA MET A 162 -1.99 4.88 10.55
C MET A 162 -2.31 3.40 10.77
N SER A 163 -1.38 2.65 11.36
CA SER A 163 -1.58 1.23 11.67
C SER A 163 -2.63 1.06 12.78
N ALA A 164 -2.60 1.91 13.82
CA ALA A 164 -3.63 1.92 14.86
C ALA A 164 -5.01 2.32 14.30
N PHE A 165 -5.05 3.31 13.39
CA PHE A 165 -6.27 3.70 12.69
C PHE A 165 -6.84 2.53 11.85
N MET A 166 -5.98 1.76 11.18
CA MET A 166 -6.40 0.57 10.44
C MET A 166 -6.97 -0.54 11.35
N ILE A 167 -6.46 -0.70 12.57
CA ILE A 167 -7.06 -1.61 13.55
C ILE A 167 -8.46 -1.11 13.90
N TRP A 168 -8.58 0.15 14.31
CA TRP A 168 -9.86 0.75 14.75
C TRP A 168 -10.96 0.68 13.68
N ILE A 169 -10.64 0.99 12.43
CA ILE A 169 -11.60 0.91 11.33
C ILE A 169 -12.01 -0.54 11.05
N THR A 170 -11.07 -1.49 11.10
CA THR A 170 -11.35 -2.91 10.83
C THR A 170 -12.19 -3.54 11.94
N VAL A 171 -12.03 -3.11 13.20
CA VAL A 171 -12.94 -3.51 14.30
C VAL A 171 -14.40 -3.11 14.01
N SER A 172 -14.59 -2.00 13.31
CA SER A 172 -15.91 -1.44 13.05
C SER A 172 -16.60 -2.06 11.83
N LEU A 173 -15.87 -2.81 11.00
CA LEU A 173 -16.33 -3.29 9.70
C LEU A 173 -16.55 -4.82 9.67
N PRO A 174 -17.30 -5.32 8.67
CA PRO A 174 -17.47 -6.76 8.47
C PRO A 174 -16.16 -7.50 8.28
N ALA A 175 -16.09 -8.74 8.76
CA ALA A 175 -14.90 -9.59 8.70
C ALA A 175 -14.45 -9.86 7.26
N GLY A 176 -15.37 -9.92 6.29
CA GLY A 176 -15.03 -10.01 4.87
C GLY A 176 -14.14 -8.85 4.37
N VAL A 177 -14.33 -7.64 4.90
CA VAL A 177 -13.45 -6.49 4.62
C VAL A 177 -12.07 -6.68 5.26
N GLY A 178 -12.03 -7.21 6.48
CA GLY A 178 -10.78 -7.54 7.17
C GLY A 178 -9.95 -8.58 6.41
N ILE A 179 -10.57 -9.65 5.89
CA ILE A 179 -9.92 -10.65 5.05
C ILE A 179 -9.32 -10.00 3.81
N TYR A 180 -10.11 -9.16 3.12
CA TYR A 180 -9.63 -8.39 1.97
C TYR A 180 -8.40 -7.56 2.32
N TRP A 181 -8.43 -6.75 3.38
CA TRP A 181 -7.30 -5.90 3.74
C TRP A 181 -6.05 -6.68 4.08
N VAL A 182 -6.16 -7.71 4.92
CA VAL A 182 -5.02 -8.56 5.29
C VAL A 182 -4.41 -9.20 4.04
N THR A 183 -5.23 -9.78 3.16
CA THR A 183 -4.77 -10.40 1.92
C THR A 183 -4.08 -9.38 1.00
N SER A 184 -4.70 -8.21 0.85
CA SER A 184 -4.23 -7.11 0.01
C SER A 184 -2.88 -6.57 0.50
N ASN A 185 -2.70 -6.45 1.83
CA ASN A 185 -1.43 -6.05 2.44
C ASN A 185 -0.36 -7.13 2.33
N ILE A 186 -0.70 -8.41 2.52
CA ILE A 186 0.25 -9.52 2.34
C ILE A 186 0.77 -9.54 0.89
N PHE A 187 -0.12 -9.39 -0.09
CA PHE A 187 0.27 -9.30 -1.49
C PHE A 187 1.17 -8.09 -1.73
N GLN A 188 0.82 -6.93 -1.16
CA GLN A 188 1.64 -5.72 -1.25
C GLN A 188 3.04 -5.91 -0.63
N ILE A 189 3.14 -6.54 0.54
CA ILE A 189 4.42 -6.88 1.19
C ILE A 189 5.23 -7.80 0.28
N ALA A 190 4.61 -8.81 -0.31
CA ALA A 190 5.29 -9.71 -1.25
C ALA A 190 5.81 -8.93 -2.47
N GLN A 191 4.98 -8.10 -3.10
CA GLN A 191 5.38 -7.23 -4.22
C GLN A 191 6.55 -6.32 -3.83
N GLN A 192 6.44 -5.65 -2.69
CA GLN A 192 7.47 -4.78 -2.12
C GLN A 192 8.77 -5.53 -1.92
N TYR A 193 8.70 -6.72 -1.33
CA TYR A 193 9.85 -7.55 -1.05
C TYR A 193 10.56 -8.03 -2.32
N PHE A 194 9.87 -8.24 -3.43
CA PHE A 194 10.50 -8.58 -4.71
C PHE A 194 11.06 -7.34 -5.43
N PHE A 195 10.38 -6.20 -5.39
CA PHE A 195 10.72 -5.03 -6.19
C PHE A 195 11.67 -4.02 -5.51
N LEU A 196 11.60 -3.87 -4.19
CA LEU A 196 12.48 -2.97 -3.40
C LEU A 196 13.84 -3.61 -3.06
N ARG A 197 14.12 -4.83 -3.54
CA ARG A 197 15.48 -5.40 -3.43
C ARG A 197 16.46 -4.43 -4.10
N PRO A 198 17.59 -4.11 -3.46
CA PRO A 198 18.61 -3.29 -4.08
C PRO A 198 19.05 -3.97 -5.37
N THR A 199 18.77 -3.36 -6.50
CA THR A 199 19.32 -3.80 -7.78
C THR A 199 20.83 -3.58 -7.69
N GLU A 200 21.63 -4.63 -7.87
CA GLU A 200 23.11 -4.57 -7.79
C GLU A 200 23.73 -3.50 -8.71
N SER A 201 22.98 -2.99 -9.69
CA SER A 201 23.38 -1.90 -10.58
C SER A 201 23.74 -0.58 -9.87
N MET A 202 23.34 -0.40 -8.60
CA MET A 202 23.63 0.83 -7.82
C MET A 202 25.06 0.95 -7.29
N LYS A 203 25.86 -0.13 -7.37
CA LYS A 203 27.31 -0.05 -7.06
C LYS A 203 28.14 0.50 -8.22
N GLY A 204 27.63 0.43 -9.46
CA GLY A 204 28.39 0.77 -10.67
C GLY A 204 28.35 2.25 -11.06
N GLU A 205 27.26 2.97 -10.79
CA GLU A 205 27.12 4.38 -11.20
C GLU A 205 27.66 5.37 -10.15
N SER A 206 27.49 5.07 -8.86
CA SER A 206 28.01 5.91 -7.76
C SER A 206 29.54 5.96 -7.71
N SER A 207 30.21 4.90 -8.19
CA SER A 207 31.67 4.84 -8.30
C SER A 207 32.20 5.55 -9.56
N ASN A 208 31.37 5.76 -10.58
CA ASN A 208 31.78 6.42 -11.84
C ASN A 208 31.57 7.94 -11.81
N GLU A 209 30.53 8.44 -11.13
CA GLU A 209 30.32 9.90 -10.96
C GLU A 209 31.34 10.54 -10.01
N GLY A 210 31.79 9.83 -8.97
CA GLY A 210 32.87 10.30 -8.08
C GLY A 210 34.21 10.44 -8.79
N ASN A 211 34.50 9.54 -9.73
CA ASN A 211 35.77 9.53 -10.47
C ASN A 211 35.83 10.62 -11.56
N ASN A 212 34.67 10.99 -12.14
CA ASN A 212 34.60 12.02 -13.19
C ASN A 212 34.65 13.46 -12.63
N LYS A 213 34.24 13.67 -11.37
CA LYS A 213 34.43 14.97 -10.68
C LYS A 213 35.89 15.24 -10.30
N ASN A 214 36.65 14.22 -9.91
CA ASN A 214 38.07 14.39 -9.58
C ASN A 214 38.94 14.62 -10.82
N ARG A 215 38.54 14.16 -12.02
CA ARG A 215 39.27 14.42 -13.26
C ARG A 215 39.03 15.79 -13.88
N LYS A 216 37.97 16.51 -13.51
CA LYS A 216 37.72 17.88 -13.99
C LYS A 216 38.36 18.98 -13.14
N ASN A 217 38.95 18.62 -12.00
CA ASN A 217 39.61 19.53 -11.07
C ASN A 217 41.13 19.29 -10.97
N SER A 218 41.73 18.59 -11.93
CA SER A 218 43.18 18.36 -12.00
C SER A 218 43.74 18.73 -13.36
#